data_AF-A0A4D6LRD2-F1
#
_entry.id   AF-A0A4D6LRD2-F1
#
_cell.length_a   1.000
_cell.length_b   1.000
_cell.length_c   1.000
_cell.angle_alpha   90.00
_cell.angle_beta   90.00
_cell.angle_gamma   90.00
#
_symmetry.space_group_name_H-M   'P 1'
#
loop_
_entity.id
_entity.type
_entity.pdbx_description
1 polymer ?
#
loop_
_entity_poly.entity_id
_entity_poly.type
_entity_poly.pdbx_seq_one_letter_code
_entity_poly.pdbx_strand_id
1 'polypeptide(L)'
;MNHYVRVKAHKVREKEECEVWWDLESRRKVREPKEENVTLGPAVRDGEHVFGVARIFASFNDTFIHVTDLSGRETLVRITGGMKVKADRDESSPYAAMLAAQDVAARCKELGITALHIRLRATGGNKTKTPGPGAQSALRALARSGMKIGRIEDVTPIPSDSTRRKSGRRGRRL
;
A
#
# COMPACT_ATOMS: atom_id res chain seq x y z
N MET A 1 39.61 -5.63 68.00
CA MET A 1 39.24 -4.46 67.16
C MET A 1 39.49 -4.66 65.65
N ASN A 2 39.52 -5.89 65.11
CA ASN A 2 40.02 -6.15 63.74
C ASN A 2 39.10 -6.96 62.81
N HIS A 3 37.90 -7.36 63.23
CA HIS A 3 37.01 -8.14 62.36
C HIS A 3 36.02 -7.25 61.58
N TYR A 4 35.50 -6.19 62.21
CA TYR A 4 34.47 -5.33 61.62
C TYR A 4 35.01 -4.45 60.47
N VAL A 5 36.25 -3.97 60.58
CA VAL A 5 36.90 -3.13 59.55
C VAL A 5 37.20 -3.94 58.28
N ARG A 6 37.58 -5.23 58.42
CA ARG A 6 37.91 -6.12 57.31
C ARG A 6 36.68 -6.52 56.48
N VAL A 7 35.53 -6.75 57.13
CA VAL A 7 34.26 -7.05 56.45
C VAL A 7 33.71 -5.82 55.73
N LYS A 8 33.86 -4.62 56.30
CA LYS A 8 33.45 -3.36 55.65
C LYS A 8 34.27 -3.08 54.39
N ALA A 9 35.59 -3.33 54.43
CA ALA A 9 36.49 -3.14 53.28
C ALA A 9 36.29 -4.19 52.16
N HIS A 10 35.77 -5.37 52.47
CA HIS A 10 35.40 -6.38 51.47
C HIS A 10 34.09 -6.00 50.74
N LYS A 11 33.10 -5.51 51.52
CA LYS A 11 31.78 -5.13 51.00
C LYS A 11 31.79 -3.83 50.17
N VAL A 12 32.78 -2.95 50.39
CA VAL A 12 33.01 -1.77 49.54
C VAL A 12 33.64 -2.16 48.21
N ARG A 13 34.62 -3.07 48.20
CA ARG A 13 35.25 -3.58 46.96
C ARG A 13 34.28 -4.36 46.07
N GLU A 14 33.39 -5.18 46.63
CA GLU A 14 32.35 -5.86 45.84
C GLU A 14 31.33 -4.89 45.23
N LYS A 15 31.07 -3.75 45.89
CA LYS A 15 30.20 -2.70 45.33
C LYS A 15 30.88 -1.94 44.22
N GLU A 16 32.16 -1.58 44.38
CA GLU A 16 32.95 -0.92 43.34
C GLU A 16 33.14 -1.84 42.13
N GLU A 17 33.37 -3.14 42.32
CA GLU A 17 33.44 -4.11 41.21
C GLU A 17 32.09 -4.26 40.50
N CYS A 18 30.97 -4.33 41.22
CA CYS A 18 29.64 -4.35 40.60
C CYS A 18 29.35 -3.08 39.78
N GLU A 19 29.70 -1.89 40.29
CA GLU A 19 29.50 -0.63 39.57
C GLU A 19 30.36 -0.56 38.29
N VAL A 20 31.61 -1.03 38.36
CA VAL A 20 32.52 -1.09 37.20
C VAL A 20 32.04 -2.11 36.15
N TRP A 21 31.47 -3.23 36.57
CA TRP A 21 30.86 -4.21 35.67
C TRP A 21 29.59 -3.69 34.98
N TRP A 22 28.74 -2.95 35.71
CA TRP A 22 27.57 -2.26 35.12
C TRP A 22 27.97 -1.17 34.11
N ASP A 23 29.08 -0.47 34.35
CA ASP A 23 29.59 0.57 33.43
C ASP A 23 30.27 0.00 32.17
N LEU A 24 30.72 -1.26 32.22
CA LEU A 24 31.26 -1.99 31.05
C LEU A 24 30.15 -2.58 30.17
N GLU A 25 29.03 -3.02 30.75
CA GLU A 25 27.86 -3.49 29.99
C GLU A 25 27.08 -2.33 29.34
N SER A 26 27.01 -1.16 29.98
CA SER A 26 26.35 0.03 29.41
C SER A 26 27.09 0.62 28.20
N ARG A 27 28.40 0.32 28.07
CA ARG A 27 29.28 0.75 26.97
C ARG A 27 29.16 -0.10 25.71
N ARG A 28 28.47 -1.26 25.79
CA ARG A 28 28.03 -2.05 24.63
C ARG A 28 26.61 -1.67 24.21
N LYS A 29 26.34 -0.37 24.10
CA LYS A 29 25.19 0.09 23.31
C LYS A 29 25.49 -0.21 21.85
N VAL A 30 25.07 -1.40 21.40
CA VAL A 30 25.05 -1.79 19.99
C VAL A 30 24.39 -0.63 19.25
N ARG A 31 25.15 0.06 18.40
CA ARG A 31 24.60 1.07 17.51
C ARG A 31 23.59 0.35 16.64
N GLU A 32 22.31 0.52 16.93
CA GLU A 32 21.26 0.18 15.98
C GLU A 32 21.63 0.88 14.66
N PRO A 33 21.71 0.15 13.53
CA PRO A 33 21.97 0.79 12.25
C PRO A 33 20.84 1.80 12.04
N LYS A 34 21.21 3.08 11.91
CA LYS A 34 20.26 4.09 11.45
C LYS A 34 19.79 3.63 10.08
N GLU A 35 18.53 3.22 9.98
CA GLU A 35 17.87 3.05 8.69
C GLU A 35 17.86 4.45 8.04
N GLU A 36 18.86 4.72 7.21
CA GLU A 36 18.78 5.82 6.26
C GLU A 36 17.63 5.47 5.33
N ASN A 37 16.46 6.04 5.58
CA ASN A 37 15.36 6.05 4.62
C ASN A 37 15.85 6.83 3.40
N VAL A 38 16.49 6.12 2.47
CA VAL A 38 16.81 6.61 1.14
C VAL A 38 15.47 6.91 0.48
N THR A 39 15.08 8.19 0.51
CA THR A 39 13.86 8.66 -0.12
C THR A 39 14.10 8.75 -1.62
N LEU A 40 13.86 7.63 -2.30
CA LEU A 40 13.83 7.56 -3.75
C LEU A 40 12.52 8.19 -4.22
N GLY A 41 12.56 9.49 -4.51
CA GLY A 41 11.41 10.23 -5.01
C GLY A 41 11.85 11.46 -5.80
N PRO A 42 11.00 11.99 -6.68
CA PRO A 42 11.29 13.23 -7.40
C PRO A 42 11.48 14.38 -6.41
N ALA A 43 12.51 15.20 -6.64
CA ALA A 43 12.71 16.43 -5.89
C ALA A 43 11.66 17.45 -6.33
N VAL A 44 10.61 17.61 -5.53
CA VAL A 44 9.50 18.54 -5.78
C VAL A 44 9.62 19.77 -4.88
N ARG A 45 9.16 20.92 -5.37
CA ARG A 45 9.04 22.13 -4.57
C ARG A 45 7.86 22.03 -3.61
N ASP A 46 7.94 22.76 -2.49
CA ASP A 46 6.86 22.82 -1.52
C ASP A 46 5.56 23.32 -2.16
N GLY A 47 4.50 22.53 -2.05
CA GLY A 47 3.17 22.83 -2.61
C GLY A 47 2.88 22.21 -3.99
N GLU A 48 3.87 21.62 -4.66
CA GLU A 48 3.66 20.89 -5.90
C GLU A 48 3.25 19.44 -5.66
N HIS A 49 2.44 18.89 -6.58
CA HIS A 49 1.98 17.51 -6.51
C HIS A 49 2.60 16.68 -7.63
N VAL A 50 3.12 15.52 -7.27
CA VAL A 50 3.61 14.52 -8.21
C VAL A 50 2.43 13.65 -8.58
N PHE A 51 2.01 13.74 -9.84
CA PHE A 51 0.86 13.02 -10.35
C PHE A 51 1.25 11.64 -10.88
N GLY A 52 0.54 10.62 -10.42
CA GLY A 52 0.46 9.31 -11.07
C GLY A 52 -0.92 9.07 -11.70
N VAL A 53 -1.09 7.93 -12.36
CA VAL A 53 -2.38 7.50 -12.90
C VAL A 53 -2.81 6.20 -12.23
N ALA A 54 -3.89 6.24 -11.48
CA ALA A 54 -4.54 5.07 -10.89
C ALA A 54 -5.56 4.48 -11.86
N ARG A 55 -5.20 3.36 -12.47
CA ARG A 55 -6.08 2.54 -13.32
C ARG A 55 -6.83 1.55 -12.43
N ILE A 56 -8.08 1.88 -12.14
CA ILE A 56 -8.97 1.04 -11.34
C ILE A 56 -9.78 0.18 -12.29
N PHE A 57 -9.44 -1.10 -12.40
CA PHE A 57 -10.23 -2.07 -13.16
C PHE A 57 -11.18 -2.80 -12.21
N ALA A 58 -12.47 -2.51 -12.31
CA ALA A 58 -13.50 -3.09 -11.46
C ALA A 58 -14.37 -4.03 -12.28
N SER A 59 -14.14 -5.33 -12.13
CA SER A 59 -14.99 -6.38 -12.68
C SER A 59 -15.90 -6.95 -11.59
N PHE A 60 -16.82 -7.83 -11.97
CA PHE A 60 -17.68 -8.54 -11.02
C PHE A 60 -16.98 -9.69 -10.28
N ASN A 61 -15.77 -10.07 -10.72
CA ASN A 61 -15.04 -11.20 -10.14
C ASN A 61 -13.84 -10.71 -9.33
N ASP A 62 -13.16 -9.65 -9.79
CA ASP A 62 -12.00 -9.08 -9.08
C ASP A 62 -11.87 -7.57 -9.36
N THR A 63 -11.07 -6.91 -8.52
CA THR A 63 -10.79 -5.47 -8.55
C THR A 63 -9.27 -5.25 -8.58
N PHE A 64 -8.80 -4.49 -9.56
CA PHE A 64 -7.37 -4.20 -9.71
C PHE A 64 -7.14 -2.73 -9.49
N ILE A 65 -6.13 -2.41 -8.68
CA ILE A 65 -5.67 -1.04 -8.46
C ILE A 65 -4.23 -1.02 -8.96
N HIS A 66 -4.06 -0.34 -10.08
CA HIS A 66 -2.77 -0.27 -10.77
C HIS A 66 -2.38 1.18 -10.95
N VAL A 67 -1.33 1.60 -10.24
CA VAL A 67 -0.76 2.94 -10.33
C VAL A 67 0.42 2.92 -11.27
N THR A 68 0.36 3.78 -12.28
CA THR A 68 1.41 3.99 -13.28
C THR A 68 1.89 5.43 -13.24
N ASP A 69 2.96 5.71 -13.97
CA ASP A 69 3.35 7.05 -14.35
C ASP A 69 2.30 7.72 -15.28
N LEU A 70 2.51 8.99 -15.62
CA LEU A 70 1.62 9.77 -16.50
C LEU A 70 1.58 9.23 -17.94
N SER A 71 2.69 8.72 -18.47
CA SER A 71 2.71 8.09 -19.79
C SER A 71 1.93 6.76 -19.78
N GLY A 72 1.88 6.11 -18.63
CA GLY A 72 1.18 4.86 -18.42
C GLY A 72 1.95 3.63 -18.91
N ARG A 73 3.26 3.78 -19.16
CA ARG A 73 4.16 2.70 -19.59
C ARG A 73 4.80 2.01 -18.40
N GLU A 74 5.20 2.78 -17.38
CA GLU A 74 5.91 2.26 -16.23
C GLU A 74 4.94 2.05 -15.06
N THR A 75 5.05 0.88 -14.44
CA THR A 75 4.18 0.44 -13.36
C THR A 75 4.86 0.69 -12.02
N LEU A 76 4.24 1.51 -11.18
CA LEU A 76 4.79 1.87 -9.87
C LEU A 76 4.32 0.86 -8.83
N VAL A 77 2.99 0.65 -8.76
CA VAL A 77 2.39 -0.29 -7.81
C VAL A 77 1.18 -0.96 -8.43
N ARG A 78 1.08 -2.28 -8.29
CA ARG A 78 -0.09 -3.06 -8.70
C ARG A 78 -0.51 -4.03 -7.61
N ILE A 79 -1.74 -3.88 -7.13
CA ILE A 79 -2.34 -4.78 -6.13
C ILE A 79 -3.79 -5.05 -6.54
N THR A 80 -4.26 -6.27 -6.31
CA THR A 80 -5.64 -6.67 -6.61
C THR A 80 -6.40 -7.01 -5.33
N GLY A 81 -7.73 -7.04 -5.40
CA GLY A 81 -8.59 -7.47 -4.30
C GLY A 81 -8.31 -8.91 -3.90
N GLY A 82 -8.14 -9.81 -4.89
CA GLY A 82 -7.77 -11.21 -4.63
C GLY A 82 -6.41 -11.41 -3.96
N MET A 83 -5.47 -10.46 -4.04
CA MET A 83 -4.22 -10.55 -3.25
C MET A 83 -4.43 -10.32 -1.74
N LYS A 84 -5.55 -9.69 -1.35
CA LYS A 84 -5.84 -9.33 0.04
C LYS A 84 -6.82 -10.26 0.73
N VAL A 85 -7.55 -11.04 -0.05
CA VAL A 85 -8.57 -11.97 0.47
C VAL A 85 -8.27 -13.35 -0.09
N LYS A 86 -8.34 -14.39 0.76
CA LYS A 86 -8.04 -15.78 0.35
C LYS A 86 -9.23 -16.51 -0.27
N ALA A 87 -10.43 -15.93 -0.22
CA ALA A 87 -11.65 -16.54 -0.71
C ALA A 87 -12.01 -16.00 -2.09
N ASP A 88 -12.08 -16.90 -3.07
CA ASP A 88 -12.34 -16.57 -4.49
C ASP A 88 -13.63 -15.78 -4.71
N ARG A 89 -14.67 -16.04 -3.90
CA ARG A 89 -15.96 -15.34 -3.99
C ARG A 89 -15.87 -13.86 -3.59
N ASP A 90 -14.91 -13.53 -2.73
CA ASP A 90 -14.80 -12.24 -2.04
C ASP A 90 -13.73 -11.34 -2.68
N GLU A 91 -13.10 -11.76 -3.78
CA GLU A 91 -12.09 -11.00 -4.52
C GLU A 91 -12.63 -9.67 -5.09
N SER A 92 -13.88 -9.65 -5.56
CA SER A 92 -14.55 -8.43 -6.04
C SER A 92 -15.18 -7.59 -4.92
N SER A 93 -15.17 -8.08 -3.68
CA SER A 93 -15.90 -7.45 -2.59
C SER A 93 -15.40 -6.02 -2.35
N PRO A 94 -16.29 -5.10 -1.93
CA PRO A 94 -15.90 -3.73 -1.66
C PRO A 94 -14.85 -3.64 -0.55
N TYR A 95 -14.84 -4.61 0.37
CA TYR A 95 -13.85 -4.73 1.45
C TYR A 95 -12.46 -5.09 0.91
N ALA A 96 -12.37 -6.09 0.02
CA ALA A 96 -11.11 -6.47 -0.62
C ALA A 96 -10.49 -5.28 -1.39
N ALA A 97 -11.30 -4.56 -2.16
CA ALA A 97 -10.88 -3.38 -2.91
C ALA A 97 -10.39 -2.24 -1.99
N MET A 98 -11.01 -2.06 -0.82
CA MET A 98 -10.57 -1.06 0.16
C MET A 98 -9.19 -1.39 0.72
N LEU A 99 -8.94 -2.64 1.12
CA LEU A 99 -7.64 -3.07 1.63
C LEU A 99 -6.54 -2.91 0.57
N ALA A 100 -6.84 -3.33 -0.67
CA ALA A 100 -5.92 -3.16 -1.79
C ALA A 100 -5.56 -1.68 -2.02
N ALA A 101 -6.54 -0.78 -1.93
CA ALA A 101 -6.33 0.66 -2.12
C ALA A 101 -5.44 1.27 -1.04
N GLN A 102 -5.61 0.84 0.22
CA GLN A 102 -4.80 1.32 1.33
C GLN A 102 -3.33 0.95 1.16
N ASP A 103 -3.04 -0.29 0.75
CA ASP A 103 -1.68 -0.75 0.52
C ASP A 103 -1.02 -0.09 -0.69
N VAL A 104 -1.81 0.15 -1.76
CA VAL A 104 -1.32 0.93 -2.90
C VAL A 104 -0.95 2.34 -2.48
N ALA A 105 -1.79 3.01 -1.67
CA ALA A 105 -1.52 4.36 -1.20
C ALA A 105 -0.27 4.43 -0.32
N ALA A 106 -0.04 3.43 0.55
CA ALA A 106 1.18 3.35 1.36
C ALA A 106 2.44 3.30 0.47
N ARG A 107 2.47 2.37 -0.49
CA ARG A 107 3.60 2.24 -1.43
C ARG A 107 3.79 3.46 -2.34
N CYS A 108 2.70 4.11 -2.74
CA CYS A 108 2.79 5.34 -3.53
C CYS A 108 3.47 6.47 -2.76
N LYS A 109 3.23 6.57 -1.45
CA LYS A 109 3.88 7.57 -0.58
C LYS A 109 5.37 7.27 -0.40
N GLU A 110 5.75 6.00 -0.27
CA GLU A 110 7.17 5.59 -0.23
C GLU A 110 7.92 6.02 -1.49
N LEU A 111 7.26 5.98 -2.65
CA LEU A 111 7.79 6.43 -3.95
C LEU A 111 7.68 7.95 -4.21
N GLY A 112 7.12 8.73 -3.28
CA GLY A 112 6.96 10.18 -3.41
C GLY A 112 5.81 10.64 -4.33
N ILE A 113 4.85 9.77 -4.66
CA ILE A 113 3.65 10.16 -5.41
C ILE A 113 2.63 10.75 -4.44
N THR A 114 2.16 11.97 -4.70
CA THR A 114 1.24 12.69 -3.81
C THR A 114 -0.17 12.82 -4.37
N ALA A 115 -0.33 12.80 -5.69
CA ALA A 115 -1.61 12.92 -6.37
C ALA A 115 -1.84 11.84 -7.43
N LEU A 116 -3.10 11.51 -7.70
CA LEU A 116 -3.50 10.48 -8.67
C LEU A 116 -4.62 10.97 -9.58
N HIS A 117 -4.43 10.80 -10.89
CA HIS A 117 -5.50 10.78 -11.87
C HIS A 117 -6.17 9.41 -11.86
N ILE A 118 -7.49 9.38 -11.79
CA ILE A 118 -8.24 8.13 -11.74
C ILE A 118 -8.76 7.79 -13.13
N ARG A 119 -8.42 6.59 -13.61
CA ARG A 119 -9.01 5.98 -14.79
C ARG A 119 -9.80 4.75 -14.35
N LEU A 120 -11.12 4.92 -14.26
CA LEU A 120 -12.03 3.84 -13.92
C LEU A 120 -12.33 3.00 -15.16
N ARG A 121 -12.29 1.68 -15.03
CA ARG A 121 -12.51 0.75 -16.14
C ARG A 121 -13.40 -0.40 -15.72
N ALA A 122 -14.53 -0.58 -16.38
CA ALA A 122 -15.31 -1.80 -16.33
C ALA A 122 -14.79 -2.83 -17.35
N THR A 123 -15.39 -4.03 -17.39
CA THR A 123 -14.96 -5.09 -18.32
C THR A 123 -15.12 -4.65 -19.79
N GLY A 124 -16.23 -4.01 -20.13
CA GLY A 124 -16.50 -3.41 -21.44
C GLY A 124 -16.49 -4.40 -22.61
N GLY A 125 -16.29 -3.89 -23.81
CA GLY A 125 -16.36 -4.66 -25.06
C GLY A 125 -17.75 -5.25 -25.28
N ASN A 126 -17.80 -6.56 -25.52
CA ASN A 126 -19.05 -7.32 -25.64
C ASN A 126 -19.62 -7.79 -24.28
N LYS A 127 -19.00 -7.45 -23.15
CA LYS A 127 -19.46 -7.81 -21.80
C LYS A 127 -20.17 -6.63 -21.13
N THR A 128 -20.15 -6.57 -19.80
CA THR A 128 -20.81 -5.52 -19.01
C THR A 128 -19.96 -4.24 -19.01
N LYS A 129 -20.61 -3.11 -19.27
CA LYS A 129 -20.01 -1.77 -19.24
C LYS A 129 -20.14 -1.11 -17.86
N THR A 130 -20.98 -1.66 -16.99
CA THR A 130 -21.12 -1.21 -15.61
C THR A 130 -19.89 -1.66 -14.79
N PRO A 131 -19.25 -0.75 -14.03
CA PRO A 131 -18.16 -1.12 -13.15
C PRO A 131 -18.64 -2.03 -12.03
N GLY A 132 -17.75 -2.92 -11.57
CA GLY A 132 -18.02 -3.84 -10.48
C GLY A 132 -18.12 -3.17 -9.10
N PRO A 133 -18.51 -3.93 -8.06
CA PRO A 133 -18.81 -3.40 -6.73
C PRO A 133 -17.63 -2.73 -6.02
N GLY A 134 -16.39 -3.15 -6.29
CA GLY A 134 -15.20 -2.55 -5.66
C GLY A 134 -14.74 -1.21 -6.26
N ALA A 135 -15.37 -0.70 -7.31
CA ALA A 135 -14.98 0.57 -7.95
C ALA A 135 -15.05 1.77 -6.98
N GLN A 136 -16.21 1.95 -6.36
CA GLN A 136 -16.47 3.08 -5.47
C GLN A 136 -15.69 2.97 -4.16
N SER A 137 -15.56 1.76 -3.62
CA SER A 137 -14.82 1.54 -2.38
C SER A 137 -13.32 1.82 -2.55
N ALA A 138 -12.72 1.38 -3.66
CA ALA A 138 -11.32 1.66 -3.98
C ALA A 138 -11.05 3.16 -4.10
N LEU A 139 -11.88 3.89 -4.86
CA LEU A 139 -11.75 5.34 -5.04
C LEU A 139 -11.85 6.07 -3.69
N ARG A 140 -12.86 5.72 -2.88
CA ARG A 140 -13.06 6.33 -1.56
C ARG A 140 -11.92 5.99 -0.58
N ALA A 141 -11.33 4.81 -0.70
CA ALA A 141 -10.20 4.40 0.12
C ALA A 141 -8.92 5.18 -0.23
N LEU A 142 -8.60 5.35 -1.52
CA LEU A 142 -7.46 6.17 -1.97
C LEU A 142 -7.55 7.61 -1.46
N ALA A 143 -8.73 8.22 -1.55
CA ALA A 143 -8.97 9.57 -1.04
C ALA A 143 -8.77 9.66 0.48
N ARG A 144 -9.31 8.69 1.25
CA ARG A 144 -9.15 8.64 2.71
C ARG A 144 -7.72 8.35 3.15
N SER A 145 -6.95 7.60 2.36
CA SER A 145 -5.53 7.35 2.62
C SER A 145 -4.64 8.56 2.35
N GLY A 146 -5.19 9.71 1.97
CA GLY A 146 -4.47 10.98 1.84
C GLY A 146 -3.86 11.24 0.46
N MET A 147 -4.18 10.44 -0.56
CA MET A 147 -3.81 10.74 -1.94
C MET A 147 -4.70 11.87 -2.47
N LYS A 148 -4.11 12.88 -3.10
CA LYS A 148 -4.89 13.95 -3.75
C LYS A 148 -5.49 13.43 -5.06
N ILE A 149 -6.82 13.53 -5.19
CA ILE A 149 -7.51 13.08 -6.39
C ILE A 149 -7.52 14.20 -7.42
N GLY A 150 -6.99 13.92 -8.62
CA GLY A 150 -7.08 14.81 -9.76
C GLY A 150 -8.33 14.52 -10.61
N ARG A 151 -8.13 14.46 -11.92
CA ARG A 151 -9.18 14.09 -12.90
C ARG A 151 -9.65 12.64 -12.73
N ILE A 152 -10.95 12.43 -12.90
CA ILE A 152 -11.59 11.12 -12.91
C ILE A 152 -12.17 10.91 -14.32
N GLU A 153 -11.74 9.84 -14.98
CA GLU A 153 -12.15 9.48 -16.34
C GLU A 153 -12.66 8.03 -16.36
N ASP A 154 -13.73 7.77 -17.11
CA ASP A 154 -14.13 6.41 -17.47
C ASP A 154 -13.43 5.99 -18.76
N VAL A 155 -12.61 4.95 -18.68
CA VAL A 155 -11.88 4.35 -19.80
C VAL A 155 -12.40 2.96 -20.14
N THR A 156 -13.65 2.67 -19.78
CA THR A 156 -14.33 1.44 -20.17
C THR A 156 -14.34 1.30 -21.70
N PRO A 157 -13.85 0.19 -22.26
CA PRO A 157 -13.78 0.03 -23.71
C PRO A 157 -15.20 -0.11 -24.29
N ILE A 158 -15.62 0.89 -25.07
CA ILE A 158 -16.91 0.92 -25.77
C ILE A 158 -16.64 0.72 -27.26
N PRO A 159 -17.02 -0.43 -27.84
CA PRO A 159 -16.82 -0.67 -29.27
C PRO A 159 -17.91 0.03 -30.10
N SER A 160 -17.58 0.48 -31.32
CA SER A 160 -18.54 1.04 -32.27
C SER A 160 -19.56 -0.01 -32.74
N ASP A 161 -19.07 -1.20 -33.10
CA ASP A 161 -19.84 -2.43 -33.25
C ASP A 161 -19.09 -3.57 -32.57
N SER A 162 -19.79 -4.60 -32.08
CA SER A 162 -19.23 -5.63 -31.23
C SER A 162 -19.34 -7.02 -31.81
N THR A 163 -18.36 -7.87 -31.50
CA THR A 163 -18.46 -9.29 -31.78
C THR A 163 -19.57 -9.94 -30.96
N ARG A 164 -20.07 -11.09 -31.43
CA ARG A 164 -21.12 -11.86 -30.76
C ARG A 164 -20.78 -12.09 -29.27
N ARG A 165 -21.70 -11.71 -28.37
CA ARG A 165 -21.54 -11.88 -26.92
C ARG A 165 -21.39 -13.37 -26.55
N LYS A 166 -20.69 -13.63 -25.43
CA LYS A 166 -20.55 -14.98 -24.86
C LYS A 166 -21.89 -15.48 -24.33
N SER A 167 -22.69 -16.11 -25.19
CA SER A 167 -23.80 -17.02 -24.88
C SER A 167 -24.43 -17.54 -26.19
N GLY A 168 -25.32 -18.52 -26.08
CA GLY A 168 -26.20 -18.90 -27.18
C GLY A 168 -27.25 -17.81 -27.47
N ARG A 169 -28.01 -17.98 -28.56
CA ARG A 169 -29.12 -17.08 -28.93
C ARG A 169 -30.14 -16.90 -27.79
N ARG A 170 -30.32 -17.94 -26.97
CA ARG A 170 -31.25 -17.98 -25.84
C ARG A 170 -30.68 -17.41 -24.53
N GLY A 171 -29.45 -16.91 -24.54
CA GLY A 171 -28.78 -16.38 -23.35
C GLY A 171 -28.29 -17.47 -22.38
N ARG A 172 -27.71 -17.02 -21.26
CA ARG A 172 -27.27 -17.89 -20.16
C ARG A 172 -28.49 -18.22 -19.29
N ARG A 173 -28.88 -19.49 -19.24
CA ARG A 173 -29.94 -19.99 -18.37
C ARG A 173 -29.26 -20.62 -17.15
N LEU A 174 -29.57 -20.10 -15.97
CA LEU A 174 -29.18 -20.63 -14.68
C LEU A 174 -30.41 -21.25 -14.02
#